data_AF-H8GRE6-F1
#
_entry.id   AF-H8GRE6-F1
#
_cell.length_a   1.000
_cell.length_b   1.000
_cell.length_c   1.000
_cell.angle_alpha   90.00
_cell.angle_beta   90.00
_cell.angle_gamma   90.00
#
_symmetry.space_group_name_H-M   'P 1'
#
loop_
_entity.id
_entity.type
_entity.pdbx_description
1 polymer ?
#
loop_
_entity_poly.entity_id
_entity_poly.type
_entity_poly.pdbx_seq_one_letter_code
_entity_poly.pdbx_strand_id
1 'polypeptide(L)'
;MPSLNKNSYSAIPFVIFGIILITALFLKYFEPRLPEVLQKWAEHMSIALIVAVIIGLTYEYTSHLFREEILKNLLHESQEQVYQALKAYSVLTPDEVFHLLKEIASQINQTPTLFYPARPEGNEYTFTESLEFFDTLVKMRPKETVKILGTWIEPKSHKNLKYLASDFIGKYQLSEIAEELRRQAEPILHAGDLTDDNRGWVLNYIWAYSRCEKPIYKLLGEIMRATTDHEIEKWILFLPVQMPSLEFANMINTYLEREAPIAEDNLLLVIQAVASLHRAQVADGIAMLKKFPDRFGPHNQEDVERIWRNYALVPEELKSIFLPADTPSNP
;
A
#
# COMPACT_ATOMS: atom_id res chain seq x y z
N MET A 1 13.06 -48.72 -34.03
CA MET A 1 11.75 -48.06 -34.03
C MET A 1 11.83 -46.89 -33.05
N PRO A 2 11.65 -45.64 -33.52
CA PRO A 2 11.88 -44.45 -32.70
C PRO A 2 10.66 -44.10 -31.85
N SER A 3 10.96 -43.62 -30.64
CA SER A 3 10.06 -43.05 -29.64
C SER A 3 9.40 -41.77 -30.17
N LEU A 4 8.07 -41.78 -30.29
CA LEU A 4 7.28 -40.60 -30.66
C LEU A 4 6.92 -39.78 -29.41
N ASN A 5 7.55 -38.60 -29.35
CA ASN A 5 7.05 -37.31 -28.85
C ASN A 5 6.04 -37.33 -27.70
N LYS A 6 6.56 -37.23 -26.47
CA LYS A 6 5.91 -36.49 -25.39
C LYS A 6 6.88 -35.41 -24.93
N ASN A 7 6.85 -34.25 -25.57
CA ASN A 7 7.41 -32.98 -25.08
C ASN A 7 7.06 -31.89 -26.10
N SER A 8 5.83 -31.34 -26.06
CA SER A 8 5.51 -30.14 -26.86
C SER A 8 4.38 -29.28 -26.30
N TYR A 9 3.91 -29.48 -25.06
CA TYR A 9 2.87 -28.63 -24.48
C TYR A 9 3.37 -27.63 -23.43
N SER A 10 4.62 -27.71 -22.97
CA SER A 10 5.19 -26.74 -22.00
C SER A 10 6.03 -25.63 -22.63
N ALA A 11 6.40 -25.72 -23.91
CA ALA A 11 7.28 -24.74 -24.56
C ALA A 11 6.52 -23.65 -25.33
N ILE A 12 5.23 -23.84 -25.61
CA ILE A 12 4.42 -22.94 -26.45
C ILE A 12 4.24 -21.54 -25.82
N PRO A 13 3.94 -21.39 -24.51
CA PRO A 13 3.82 -20.08 -23.88
C PRO A 13 5.15 -19.31 -23.89
N PHE A 14 6.25 -19.96 -23.51
CA PHE A 14 7.59 -19.36 -23.49
C PHE A 14 8.08 -18.93 -24.88
N VAL A 15 7.73 -19.67 -25.93
CA VAL A 15 8.04 -19.28 -27.32
C VAL A 15 7.20 -18.06 -27.74
N ILE A 16 5.93 -18.00 -27.37
CA ILE A 16 5.06 -16.84 -27.63
C ILE A 16 5.57 -15.60 -26.87
N PHE A 17 5.94 -15.73 -25.61
CA PHE A 17 6.55 -14.66 -24.82
C PHE A 17 7.89 -14.20 -25.38
N GLY A 18 8.74 -15.14 -25.82
CA GLY A 18 9.99 -14.83 -26.50
C GLY A 18 9.76 -14.04 -27.79
N ILE A 19 8.76 -14.41 -28.60
CA ILE A 19 8.40 -13.70 -29.82
C ILE A 19 7.88 -12.29 -29.51
N ILE A 20 7.01 -12.14 -28.50
CA ILE A 20 6.47 -10.84 -28.06
C ILE A 20 7.59 -9.92 -27.57
N LEU A 21 8.50 -10.44 -26.75
CA LEU A 21 9.63 -9.68 -26.20
C LEU A 21 10.62 -9.29 -27.30
N ILE A 22 10.96 -10.21 -28.20
CA ILE A 22 11.80 -9.93 -29.37
C ILE A 22 11.14 -8.87 -30.27
N THR A 23 9.81 -8.93 -30.45
CA THR A 23 9.07 -7.94 -31.24
C THR A 23 9.08 -6.56 -30.59
N ALA A 24 8.89 -6.48 -29.26
CA ALA A 24 8.97 -5.23 -28.51
C ALA A 24 10.39 -4.63 -28.56
N LEU A 25 11.42 -5.46 -28.43
CA LEU A 25 12.83 -5.05 -28.55
C LEU A 25 13.19 -4.62 -29.97
N PHE A 26 12.68 -5.32 -30.98
CA PHE A 26 12.86 -4.96 -32.39
C PHE A 26 12.20 -3.61 -32.69
N LEU A 27 10.98 -3.39 -32.21
CA LEU A 27 10.28 -2.10 -32.35
C LEU A 27 11.06 -0.96 -31.69
N LYS A 28 11.56 -1.16 -30.46
CA LYS A 28 12.36 -0.16 -29.73
C LYS A 28 13.74 0.08 -30.36
N TYR A 29 14.37 -0.94 -30.94
CA TYR A 29 15.65 -0.79 -31.64
C TYR A 29 15.52 -0.04 -32.98
N PHE A 30 14.42 -0.24 -33.70
CA PHE A 30 14.16 0.42 -34.99
C PHE A 30 13.37 1.73 -34.86
N GLU A 31 12.80 2.03 -33.70
CA GLU A 31 12.14 3.29 -33.35
C GLU A 31 12.88 4.55 -33.88
N PRO A 32 14.18 4.75 -33.61
CA PRO A 32 14.89 5.95 -34.09
C PRO A 32 15.04 6.02 -35.62
N ARG A 33 14.71 4.95 -36.35
CA ARG A 33 14.72 4.89 -37.82
C ARG A 33 13.33 4.95 -38.45
N LEU A 34 12.27 5.02 -37.64
CA LEU A 34 10.89 5.13 -38.12
C LEU A 34 10.49 6.60 -38.33
N PRO A 35 9.54 6.88 -39.25
CA PRO A 35 8.90 8.20 -39.36
C PRO A 35 8.23 8.61 -38.05
N GLU A 36 8.21 9.91 -37.70
CA GLU A 36 7.71 10.44 -36.41
C GLU A 36 6.31 9.93 -36.01
N VAL A 37 5.42 9.72 -36.98
CA VAL A 37 4.09 9.17 -36.72
C VAL A 37 4.19 7.73 -36.18
N LEU A 38 5.06 6.90 -36.76
CA LEU A 38 5.27 5.51 -36.37
C LEU A 38 6.15 5.36 -35.13
N GLN A 39 6.95 6.36 -34.77
CA GLN A 39 7.73 6.38 -33.53
C GLN A 39 6.83 6.34 -32.32
N LYS A 40 5.84 7.24 -32.24
CA LYS A 40 4.88 7.26 -31.13
C LYS A 40 4.11 5.94 -31.02
N TRP A 41 3.69 5.37 -32.15
CA TRP A 41 3.02 4.07 -32.15
C TRP A 41 3.94 2.92 -31.73
N ALA A 42 5.20 2.91 -32.17
CA ALA A 42 6.18 1.89 -31.80
C ALA A 42 6.57 1.98 -30.31
N GLU A 43 6.71 3.20 -29.78
CA GLU A 43 6.95 3.48 -28.37
C GLU A 43 5.79 2.94 -27.52
N HIS A 44 4.55 3.33 -27.82
CA HIS A 44 3.38 2.91 -27.05
C HIS A 44 3.12 1.39 -27.17
N MET A 45 3.32 0.81 -28.36
CA MET A 45 3.18 -0.65 -28.55
C MET A 45 4.28 -1.44 -27.84
N SER A 46 5.53 -0.99 -27.90
CA SER A 46 6.64 -1.69 -27.23
C SER A 46 6.47 -1.64 -25.72
N ILE A 47 6.04 -0.50 -25.17
CA ILE A 47 5.72 -0.33 -23.75
C ILE A 47 4.53 -1.22 -23.36
N ALA A 48 3.45 -1.22 -24.13
CA ALA A 48 2.28 -2.07 -23.86
C ALA A 48 2.61 -3.57 -23.93
N LEU A 49 3.48 -4.00 -24.86
CA LEU A 49 3.94 -5.38 -24.96
C LEU A 49 4.84 -5.77 -23.79
N ILE A 50 5.71 -4.87 -23.34
CA ILE A 50 6.56 -5.09 -22.15
C ILE A 50 5.70 -5.20 -20.89
N VAL A 51 4.70 -4.33 -20.74
CA VAL A 51 3.74 -4.38 -19.62
C VAL A 51 2.91 -5.66 -19.65
N ALA A 52 2.42 -6.08 -20.82
CA ALA A 52 1.70 -7.34 -20.98
C ALA A 52 2.58 -8.56 -20.63
N VAL A 53 3.88 -8.51 -20.93
CA VAL A 53 4.86 -9.54 -20.54
C VAL A 53 5.09 -9.53 -19.03
N ILE A 54 5.25 -8.35 -18.41
CA ILE A 54 5.43 -8.25 -16.95
C ILE A 54 4.19 -8.78 -16.22
N ILE A 55 2.99 -8.34 -16.61
CA ILE A 55 1.73 -8.80 -16.02
C ILE A 55 1.52 -10.30 -16.27
N GLY A 56 1.82 -10.79 -17.49
CA GLY A 56 1.71 -12.20 -17.83
C GLY A 56 2.67 -13.08 -17.02
N LEU A 57 3.91 -12.63 -16.81
CA LEU A 57 4.88 -13.30 -15.96
C LEU A 57 4.47 -13.26 -14.49
N THR A 58 3.91 -12.13 -14.00
CA THR A 58 3.36 -12.02 -12.65
C THR A 58 2.17 -12.98 -12.43
N TYR A 59 1.31 -13.16 -13.43
CA TYR A 59 0.16 -14.07 -13.37
C TYR A 59 0.58 -15.55 -13.43
N GLU A 60 1.54 -15.91 -14.29
CA GLU A 60 2.06 -17.28 -14.39
C GLU A 60 2.90 -17.65 -13.16
N TYR A 61 3.62 -16.69 -12.58
CA TYR A 61 4.36 -16.84 -11.32
C TYR A 61 3.42 -17.04 -10.12
N THR A 62 2.37 -16.25 -9.98
CA THR A 62 1.35 -16.43 -8.92
C THR A 62 0.57 -17.74 -9.06
N SER A 63 0.30 -18.20 -10.29
CA SER A 63 -0.31 -19.53 -10.52
C SER A 63 0.64 -20.70 -10.22
N HIS A 64 1.96 -20.51 -10.34
CA HIS A 64 2.97 -21.54 -10.03
C HIS A 64 3.36 -21.56 -8.55
N LEU A 65 3.22 -20.44 -7.83
CA LEU A 65 3.53 -20.31 -6.40
C LEU A 65 2.56 -21.05 -5.46
N PHE A 66 1.44 -21.59 -5.97
CA PHE A 66 0.55 -22.49 -5.23
C PHE A 66 0.97 -23.98 -5.24
N ARG A 67 2.26 -24.29 -5.48
CA ARG A 67 2.86 -25.63 -5.30
C ARG A 67 4.08 -25.56 -4.38
N GLU A 68 3.80 -25.40 -3.09
CA GLU A 68 4.74 -25.08 -2.01
C GLU A 68 5.80 -26.14 -1.64
N GLU A 69 5.86 -27.31 -2.29
CA GLU A 69 6.71 -28.41 -1.78
C GLU A 69 8.00 -28.66 -2.59
N ILE A 70 8.14 -28.06 -3.78
CA ILE A 70 9.31 -28.26 -4.66
C ILE A 70 10.37 -27.14 -4.50
N LEU A 71 9.98 -25.96 -3.99
CA LEU A 71 10.78 -24.74 -4.09
C LEU A 71 11.89 -24.58 -3.04
N LYS A 72 11.83 -25.30 -1.91
CA LYS A 72 12.84 -25.16 -0.85
C LYS A 72 14.27 -25.54 -1.29
N ASN A 73 14.40 -26.39 -2.31
CA ASN A 73 15.71 -26.83 -2.80
C ASN A 73 16.25 -26.02 -3.99
N LEU A 74 15.42 -25.20 -4.66
CA LEU A 74 15.83 -24.39 -5.82
C LEU A 74 16.13 -22.92 -5.45
N LEU A 75 15.72 -22.49 -4.24
CA LEU A 75 15.74 -21.09 -3.82
C LEU A 75 17.13 -20.51 -3.54
N HIS A 76 18.17 -21.34 -3.39
CA HIS A 76 19.52 -20.83 -3.15
C HIS A 76 20.28 -20.49 -4.45
N GLU A 77 19.93 -21.08 -5.59
CA GLU A 77 20.55 -20.76 -6.90
C GLU A 77 19.77 -19.70 -7.69
N SER A 78 18.46 -19.53 -7.47
CA SER A 78 17.64 -18.59 -8.25
C SER A 78 17.76 -17.13 -7.80
N GLN A 79 18.10 -16.84 -6.54
CA GLN A 79 18.24 -15.46 -6.05
C GLN A 79 19.41 -14.73 -6.72
N GLU A 80 20.51 -15.42 -6.97
CA GLU A 80 21.70 -14.83 -7.60
C GLU A 80 21.48 -14.58 -9.10
N GLN A 81 20.71 -15.45 -9.76
CA GLN A 81 20.36 -15.31 -11.18
C GLN A 81 19.27 -14.25 -11.44
N VAL A 82 18.29 -14.11 -10.54
CA VAL A 82 17.30 -13.01 -10.61
C VAL A 82 17.96 -11.67 -10.32
N TYR A 83 18.89 -11.62 -9.37
CA TYR A 83 19.70 -10.42 -9.11
C TYR A 83 20.61 -10.07 -10.30
N GLN A 84 21.23 -11.05 -10.95
CA GLN A 84 22.01 -10.85 -12.19
C GLN A 84 21.13 -10.44 -13.39
N ALA A 85 19.92 -10.99 -13.52
CA ALA A 85 18.96 -10.58 -14.53
C ALA A 85 18.51 -9.14 -14.31
N LEU A 86 18.13 -8.76 -13.09
CA LEU A 86 17.79 -7.38 -12.72
C LEU A 86 18.96 -6.41 -12.92
N LYS A 87 20.20 -6.86 -12.68
CA LYS A 87 21.43 -6.10 -12.96
C LYS A 87 21.70 -5.97 -14.47
N ALA A 88 21.29 -6.96 -15.28
CA ALA A 88 21.28 -6.88 -16.74
C ALA A 88 20.12 -6.03 -17.28
N TYR A 89 19.06 -5.84 -16.50
CA TYR A 89 17.94 -4.91 -16.73
C TYR A 89 18.22 -3.48 -16.21
N SER A 90 19.49 -3.07 -16.13
CA SER A 90 19.94 -1.69 -15.87
C SER A 90 19.57 -0.68 -16.97
N VAL A 91 18.49 -0.92 -17.71
CA VAL A 91 18.10 -0.18 -18.93
C VAL A 91 16.95 0.80 -18.67
N LEU A 92 16.25 0.71 -17.53
CA LEU A 92 15.28 1.73 -17.12
C LEU A 92 15.88 2.60 -16.01
N THR A 93 16.15 3.86 -16.35
CA THR A 93 16.46 4.92 -15.41
C THR A 93 15.29 5.15 -14.44
N PRO A 94 15.53 5.69 -13.22
CA PRO A 94 14.45 6.07 -12.31
C PRO A 94 13.40 6.95 -12.99
N ASP A 95 13.85 7.93 -13.78
CA ASP A 95 12.99 8.79 -14.61
C ASP A 95 12.02 7.97 -15.48
N GLU A 96 12.47 6.94 -16.19
CA GLU A 96 11.59 6.10 -17.03
C GLU A 96 10.60 5.28 -16.22
N VAL A 97 11.01 4.75 -15.07
CA VAL A 97 10.09 4.00 -14.20
C VAL A 97 9.01 4.93 -13.64
N PHE A 98 9.40 6.08 -13.09
CA PHE A 98 8.42 7.05 -12.60
C PHE A 98 7.58 7.61 -13.76
N HIS A 99 8.11 7.80 -14.96
CA HIS A 99 7.31 8.19 -16.11
C HIS A 99 6.18 7.19 -16.40
N LEU A 100 6.51 5.89 -16.41
CA LEU A 100 5.52 4.83 -16.59
C LEU A 100 4.46 4.83 -15.47
N LEU A 101 4.90 4.96 -14.22
CA LEU A 101 3.99 5.06 -13.07
C LEU A 101 3.03 6.25 -13.25
N LYS A 102 3.55 7.38 -13.72
CA LYS A 102 2.78 8.58 -13.96
C LYS A 102 1.71 8.36 -15.02
N GLU A 103 2.05 7.72 -16.12
CA GLU A 103 1.10 7.41 -17.20
C GLU A 103 -0.02 6.50 -16.71
N ILE A 104 0.32 5.40 -16.05
CA ILE A 104 -0.63 4.42 -15.52
C ILE A 104 -1.58 5.10 -14.51
N ALA A 105 -1.03 5.82 -13.54
CA ALA A 105 -1.81 6.49 -12.51
C ALA A 105 -2.74 7.58 -13.09
N SER A 106 -2.36 8.22 -14.20
CA SER A 106 -3.16 9.27 -14.84
C SER A 106 -4.27 8.73 -15.75
N GLN A 107 -4.18 7.47 -16.18
CA GLN A 107 -5.14 6.86 -17.12
C GLN A 107 -6.19 5.98 -16.43
N ILE A 108 -5.93 5.55 -15.20
CA ILE A 108 -6.81 4.65 -14.46
C ILE A 108 -7.83 5.42 -13.62
N ASN A 109 -9.09 4.97 -13.63
CA ASN A 109 -10.18 5.57 -12.86
C ASN A 109 -10.18 5.20 -11.37
N GLN A 110 -9.33 4.25 -10.98
CA GLN A 110 -9.11 3.81 -9.59
C GLN A 110 -7.87 4.49 -9.00
N THR A 111 -7.86 4.66 -7.68
CA THR A 111 -6.76 5.30 -6.96
C THR A 111 -5.64 4.28 -6.72
N PRO A 112 -4.42 4.47 -7.27
CA PRO A 112 -3.31 3.58 -7.00
C PRO A 112 -2.74 3.80 -5.59
N THR A 113 -2.43 2.71 -4.88
CA THR A 113 -1.69 2.77 -3.62
C THR A 113 -0.52 1.77 -3.58
N LEU A 114 0.57 2.13 -2.90
CA LEU A 114 1.68 1.21 -2.61
C LEU A 114 1.36 0.22 -1.49
N PHE A 115 0.24 0.41 -0.77
CA PHE A 115 -0.06 -0.36 0.42
C PHE A 115 -1.07 -1.48 0.15
N TYR A 116 -0.89 -2.57 0.89
CA TYR A 116 -1.82 -3.67 0.95
C TYR A 116 -2.29 -3.84 2.41
N PRO A 117 -3.58 -4.08 2.66
CA PRO A 117 -4.66 -4.10 1.67
C PRO A 117 -5.03 -2.70 1.17
N ALA A 118 -5.57 -2.61 -0.05
CA ALA A 118 -6.22 -1.38 -0.53
C ALA A 118 -7.53 -1.12 0.24
N ARG A 119 -7.93 0.16 0.41
CA ARG A 119 -9.19 0.48 1.11
C ARG A 119 -10.40 -0.03 0.33
N PRO A 120 -11.29 -0.85 0.94
CA PRO A 120 -12.44 -1.43 0.24
C PRO A 120 -13.40 -0.39 -0.35
N GLU A 121 -13.58 0.74 0.33
CA GLU A 121 -14.54 1.78 -0.04
C GLU A 121 -13.91 2.96 -0.78
N GLY A 122 -12.57 2.99 -0.90
CA GLY A 122 -11.84 4.12 -1.49
C GLY A 122 -11.67 4.07 -3.01
N ASN A 123 -12.24 3.05 -3.68
CA ASN A 123 -11.91 2.70 -5.07
C ASN A 123 -10.38 2.63 -5.29
N GLU A 124 -9.67 2.11 -4.28
CA GLU A 124 -8.22 1.96 -4.27
C GLU A 124 -7.83 0.60 -4.86
N TYR A 125 -6.66 0.54 -5.50
CA TYR A 125 -6.03 -0.71 -5.91
C TYR A 125 -4.57 -0.73 -5.50
N THR A 126 -4.10 -1.89 -5.02
CA THR A 126 -2.69 -2.09 -4.72
C THR A 126 -1.90 -2.12 -6.02
N PHE A 127 -1.01 -1.15 -6.19
CA PHE A 127 -0.28 -0.88 -7.41
C PHE A 127 0.75 -1.97 -7.73
N THR A 128 1.38 -2.53 -6.69
CA THR A 128 2.38 -3.58 -6.82
C THR A 128 2.29 -4.53 -5.62
N GLU A 129 2.53 -5.81 -5.84
CA GLU A 129 2.64 -6.80 -4.78
C GLU A 129 4.02 -6.82 -4.11
N SER A 130 5.04 -6.21 -4.74
CA SER A 130 6.39 -6.08 -4.17
C SER A 130 6.89 -4.65 -4.21
N LEU A 131 7.41 -4.20 -3.07
CA LEU A 131 7.99 -2.86 -2.88
C LEU A 131 9.52 -2.88 -2.91
N GLU A 132 10.18 -4.04 -2.99
CA GLU A 132 11.64 -4.17 -2.88
C GLU A 132 12.39 -3.38 -3.96
N PHE A 133 11.82 -3.37 -5.17
CA PHE A 133 12.35 -2.59 -6.28
C PHE A 133 12.32 -1.09 -5.96
N PHE A 134 11.19 -0.59 -5.47
CA PHE A 134 11.05 0.82 -5.07
C PHE A 134 11.92 1.16 -3.86
N ASP A 135 12.04 0.25 -2.90
CA ASP A 135 12.92 0.41 -1.75
C ASP A 135 14.37 0.61 -2.21
N THR A 136 14.80 -0.14 -3.20
CA THR A 136 16.15 -0.01 -3.79
C THR A 136 16.27 1.29 -4.59
N LEU A 137 15.28 1.59 -5.44
CA LEU A 137 15.26 2.76 -6.30
C LEU A 137 15.37 4.07 -5.50
N VAL A 138 14.51 4.24 -4.50
CA VAL A 138 14.44 5.45 -3.68
C VAL A 138 15.72 5.61 -2.83
N LYS A 139 16.26 4.51 -2.29
CA LYS A 139 17.53 4.53 -1.55
C LYS A 139 18.73 4.90 -2.43
N MET A 140 18.78 4.40 -3.66
CA MET A 140 19.90 4.67 -4.57
C MET A 140 19.84 6.08 -5.17
N ARG A 141 18.64 6.62 -5.39
CA ARG A 141 18.41 7.87 -6.12
C ARG A 141 17.46 8.82 -5.39
N PRO A 142 17.74 9.20 -4.13
CA PRO A 142 16.79 9.95 -3.30
C PRO A 142 16.50 11.35 -3.84
N LYS A 143 17.51 12.09 -4.31
CA LYS A 143 17.34 13.45 -4.85
C LYS A 143 16.52 13.47 -6.14
N GLU A 144 16.75 12.50 -7.02
CA GLU A 144 16.03 12.35 -8.27
C GLU A 144 14.57 11.96 -8.00
N THR A 145 14.35 11.00 -7.11
CA THR A 145 13.02 10.63 -6.62
C THR A 145 12.26 11.84 -6.09
N VAL A 146 12.86 12.62 -5.17
CA VAL A 146 12.23 13.84 -4.61
C VAL A 146 11.88 14.84 -5.72
N LYS A 147 12.77 15.05 -6.68
CA LYS A 147 12.51 15.94 -7.83
C LYS A 147 11.32 15.47 -8.65
N ILE A 148 11.24 14.18 -8.97
CA ILE A 148 10.15 13.61 -9.76
C ILE A 148 8.82 13.71 -9.00
N LEU A 149 8.79 13.27 -7.74
CA LEU A 149 7.61 13.33 -6.89
C LEU A 149 7.12 14.78 -6.69
N GLY A 150 8.03 15.75 -6.67
CA GLY A 150 7.68 17.17 -6.67
C GLY A 150 6.78 17.60 -7.83
N THR A 151 6.98 17.03 -9.02
CA THR A 151 6.12 17.30 -10.17
C THR A 151 4.74 16.64 -10.05
N TRP A 152 4.63 15.54 -9.32
CA TRP A 152 3.37 14.81 -9.13
C TRP A 152 2.46 15.46 -8.12
N ILE A 153 3.03 16.20 -7.16
CA ILE A 153 2.28 16.88 -6.11
C ILE A 153 1.91 18.33 -6.48
N GLU A 154 2.22 18.79 -7.69
CA GLU A 154 1.80 20.12 -8.14
C GLU A 154 0.27 20.28 -8.06
N PRO A 155 -0.27 21.48 -7.77
CA PRO A 155 -1.71 21.68 -7.59
C PRO A 155 -2.57 21.20 -8.76
N LYS A 156 -2.07 21.33 -9.99
CA LYS A 156 -2.73 20.92 -11.25
C LYS A 156 -2.60 19.43 -11.58
N SER A 157 -1.80 18.67 -10.82
CA SER A 157 -1.56 17.26 -11.11
C SER A 157 -2.79 16.42 -10.83
N HIS A 158 -2.90 15.30 -11.56
CA HIS A 158 -3.99 14.35 -11.42
C HIS A 158 -4.06 13.81 -9.98
N LYS A 159 -5.26 13.64 -9.43
CA LYS A 159 -5.47 13.20 -8.03
C LYS A 159 -4.77 11.88 -7.69
N ASN A 160 -4.72 10.95 -8.64
CA ASN A 160 -4.02 9.67 -8.45
C ASN A 160 -2.50 9.84 -8.36
N LEU A 161 -1.92 10.82 -9.07
CA LEU A 161 -0.50 11.12 -8.96
C LEU A 161 -0.17 11.73 -7.60
N LYS A 162 -1.03 12.62 -7.12
CA LYS A 162 -0.95 13.16 -5.77
C LYS A 162 -0.97 12.01 -4.76
N TYR A 163 -1.99 11.16 -4.82
CA TYR A 163 -2.14 10.03 -3.91
C TYR A 163 -0.92 9.09 -3.93
N LEU A 164 -0.46 8.67 -5.11
CA LEU A 164 0.68 7.78 -5.23
C LEU A 164 1.98 8.45 -4.76
N ALA A 165 2.15 9.74 -5.04
CA ALA A 165 3.32 10.48 -4.57
C ALA A 165 3.36 10.55 -3.04
N SER A 166 2.23 10.78 -2.36
CA SER A 166 2.19 10.76 -0.91
C SER A 166 2.50 9.38 -0.33
N ASP A 167 2.12 8.28 -0.99
CA ASP A 167 2.54 6.94 -0.58
C ASP A 167 4.06 6.78 -0.57
N PHE A 168 4.74 7.20 -1.65
CA PHE A 168 6.20 7.22 -1.70
C PHE A 168 6.80 8.11 -0.61
N ILE A 169 6.30 9.34 -0.48
CA ILE A 169 6.83 10.33 0.48
C ILE A 169 6.69 9.81 1.92
N GLY A 170 5.51 9.29 2.30
CA GLY A 170 5.23 8.80 3.63
C GLY A 170 5.90 7.46 3.96
N LYS A 171 5.98 6.53 2.99
CA LYS A 171 6.68 5.24 3.16
C LYS A 171 8.18 5.46 3.42
N TYR A 172 8.80 6.31 2.60
CA TYR A 172 10.25 6.55 2.63
C TYR A 172 10.66 7.75 3.50
N GLN A 173 9.70 8.40 4.16
CA GLN A 173 9.91 9.55 5.04
C GLN A 173 10.74 10.67 4.38
N LEU A 174 10.36 11.04 3.16
CA LEU A 174 11.06 12.04 2.34
C LEU A 174 10.77 13.47 2.86
N SER A 175 11.41 13.83 3.96
CA SER A 175 11.17 15.08 4.69
C SER A 175 11.45 16.35 3.88
N GLU A 176 12.28 16.28 2.84
CA GLU A 176 12.62 17.41 1.97
C GLU A 176 11.42 17.97 1.20
N ILE A 177 10.38 17.15 1.00
CA ILE A 177 9.17 17.54 0.25
C ILE A 177 7.88 17.40 1.05
N ALA A 178 7.93 16.73 2.20
CA ALA A 178 6.75 16.48 3.04
C ALA A 178 5.98 17.76 3.41
N GLU A 179 6.69 18.86 3.68
CA GLU A 179 6.08 20.15 4.06
C GLU A 179 5.16 20.72 2.96
N GLU A 180 5.44 20.42 1.69
CA GLU A 180 4.59 20.85 0.58
C GLU A 180 3.24 20.12 0.58
N LEU A 181 3.22 18.85 1.04
CA LEU A 181 1.96 18.11 1.21
C LEU A 181 1.05 18.80 2.23
N ARG A 182 1.61 19.18 3.38
CA ARG A 182 0.87 19.90 4.42
C ARG A 182 0.31 21.22 3.90
N ARG A 183 1.15 22.03 3.24
CA ARG A 183 0.74 23.34 2.70
C ARG A 183 -0.46 23.26 1.77
N GLN A 184 -0.60 22.17 1.02
CA GLN A 184 -1.73 21.98 0.10
C GLN A 184 -2.96 21.35 0.77
N ALA A 185 -2.76 20.37 1.66
CA ALA A 185 -3.86 19.59 2.23
C ALA A 185 -4.51 20.26 3.45
N GLU A 186 -3.72 20.86 4.33
CA GLU A 186 -4.20 21.41 5.60
C GLU A 186 -5.23 22.54 5.41
N PRO A 187 -5.08 23.49 4.46
CA PRO A 187 -6.11 24.51 4.22
C PRO A 187 -7.45 23.92 3.76
N ILE A 188 -7.43 22.88 2.93
CA ILE A 188 -8.65 22.21 2.43
C ILE A 188 -9.36 21.50 3.58
N LEU A 189 -8.58 20.82 4.43
CA LEU A 189 -9.11 20.12 5.60
C LEU A 189 -9.77 21.10 6.58
N HIS A 190 -9.10 22.21 6.94
CA HIS A 190 -9.63 23.21 7.88
C HIS A 190 -10.82 23.99 7.34
N ALA A 191 -10.91 24.18 6.02
CA ALA A 191 -12.07 24.80 5.39
C ALA A 191 -13.32 23.90 5.43
N GLY A 192 -13.16 22.61 5.71
CA GLY A 192 -14.26 21.63 5.61
C GLY A 192 -14.64 21.30 4.17
N ASP A 193 -13.76 21.59 3.20
CA ASP A 193 -14.02 21.45 1.76
C ASP A 193 -13.68 20.02 1.25
N LEU A 194 -13.86 19.01 2.11
CA LEU A 194 -13.64 17.61 1.74
C LEU A 194 -14.83 17.09 0.91
N THR A 195 -14.54 16.74 -0.32
CA THR A 195 -15.46 16.09 -1.28
C THR A 195 -14.99 14.68 -1.57
N ASP A 196 -15.85 13.85 -2.13
CA ASP A 196 -15.46 12.48 -2.53
C ASP A 196 -14.30 12.46 -3.55
N ASP A 197 -14.14 13.54 -4.33
CA ASP A 197 -13.06 13.65 -5.31
C ASP A 197 -11.70 13.97 -4.69
N ASN A 198 -11.67 14.74 -3.58
CA ASN A 198 -10.43 15.21 -2.98
C ASN A 198 -10.07 14.52 -1.65
N ARG A 199 -11.04 13.92 -0.94
CA ARG A 199 -10.87 13.38 0.40
C ARG A 199 -9.70 12.41 0.49
N GLY A 200 -9.63 11.47 -0.46
CA GLY A 200 -8.58 10.45 -0.49
C GLY A 200 -7.16 11.03 -0.52
N TRP A 201 -6.85 11.90 -1.49
CA TRP A 201 -5.50 12.44 -1.61
C TRP A 201 -5.18 13.49 -0.54
N VAL A 202 -6.16 14.26 -0.07
CA VAL A 202 -5.97 15.23 1.02
C VAL A 202 -5.59 14.51 2.30
N LEU A 203 -6.35 13.48 2.69
CA LEU A 203 -6.04 12.69 3.89
C LEU A 203 -4.71 11.93 3.73
N ASN A 204 -4.39 11.43 2.52
CA ASN A 204 -3.11 10.78 2.26
C ASN A 204 -1.92 11.74 2.35
N TYR A 205 -2.09 13.01 1.96
CA TYR A 205 -1.08 14.06 2.14
C TYR A 205 -0.83 14.35 3.62
N ILE A 206 -1.89 14.48 4.41
CA ILE A 206 -1.77 14.68 5.86
C ILE A 206 -1.04 13.50 6.51
N TRP A 207 -1.42 12.27 6.19
CA TRP A 207 -0.73 11.08 6.69
C TRP A 207 0.75 11.08 6.29
N ALA A 208 1.06 11.30 5.01
CA ALA A 208 2.43 11.26 4.51
C ALA A 208 3.31 12.37 5.10
N TYR A 209 2.75 13.56 5.32
CA TYR A 209 3.42 14.60 6.10
C TYR A 209 3.67 14.14 7.54
N SER A 210 2.64 13.61 8.19
CA SER A 210 2.70 13.17 9.58
C SER A 210 3.69 12.03 9.83
N ARG A 211 3.94 11.19 8.82
CA ARG A 211 5.04 10.18 8.84
C ARG A 211 6.43 10.79 8.98
N CYS A 212 6.62 12.04 8.56
CA CYS A 212 7.88 12.77 8.59
C CYS A 212 8.03 13.67 9.82
N GLU A 213 6.98 13.82 10.64
CA GLU A 213 7.01 14.64 11.84
C GLU A 213 7.90 14.06 12.95
N LYS A 214 8.28 14.92 13.89
CA LYS A 214 8.94 14.54 15.15
C LYS A 214 8.20 15.20 16.31
N PRO A 215 7.39 14.46 17.09
CA PRO A 215 7.09 13.03 16.98
C PRO A 215 6.24 12.68 15.75
N ILE A 216 6.35 11.43 15.28
CA ILE A 216 5.59 10.90 14.13
C ILE A 216 4.09 10.88 14.48
N TYR A 217 3.24 11.18 13.49
CA TYR A 217 1.78 11.23 13.60
C TYR A 217 1.22 12.28 14.55
N LYS A 218 1.96 13.36 14.80
CA LYS A 218 1.49 14.45 15.65
C LYS A 218 0.23 15.11 15.06
N LEU A 219 0.31 15.65 13.85
CA LEU A 219 -0.82 16.32 13.20
C LEU A 219 -1.98 15.34 12.94
N LEU A 220 -1.68 14.14 12.44
CA LEU A 220 -2.70 13.12 12.20
C LEU A 220 -3.46 12.73 13.49
N GLY A 221 -2.75 12.60 14.61
CA GLY A 221 -3.36 12.32 15.91
C GLY A 221 -4.19 13.48 16.45
N GLU A 222 -3.74 14.72 16.24
CA GLU A 222 -4.52 15.93 16.58
C GLU A 222 -5.84 15.97 15.78
N ILE A 223 -5.79 15.68 14.47
CA ILE A 223 -6.97 15.61 13.60
C ILE A 223 -7.92 14.51 14.06
N MET A 224 -7.40 13.29 14.29
CA MET A 224 -8.20 12.15 14.74
C MET A 224 -8.92 12.42 16.07
N ARG A 225 -8.26 13.12 16.99
CA ARG A 225 -8.84 13.49 18.29
C ARG A 225 -9.92 14.57 18.17
N ALA A 226 -9.71 15.56 17.30
CA ALA A 226 -10.55 16.75 17.21
C ALA A 226 -11.76 16.59 16.28
N THR A 227 -11.67 15.71 15.28
CA THR A 227 -12.74 15.53 14.28
C THR A 227 -13.98 14.85 14.88
N THR A 228 -15.14 15.22 14.37
CA THR A 228 -16.41 14.49 14.52
C THR A 228 -16.89 13.90 13.19
N ASP A 229 -16.10 14.05 12.12
CA ASP A 229 -16.40 13.49 10.80
C ASP A 229 -16.05 11.99 10.80
N HIS A 230 -17.09 11.16 10.71
CA HIS A 230 -16.96 9.71 10.71
C HIS A 230 -16.16 9.17 9.54
N GLU A 231 -16.17 9.84 8.38
CA GLU A 231 -15.41 9.40 7.20
C GLU A 231 -13.92 9.66 7.37
N ILE A 232 -13.54 10.76 8.04
CA ILE A 232 -12.14 11.03 8.40
C ILE A 232 -11.66 9.99 9.42
N GLU A 233 -12.45 9.73 10.47
CA GLU A 233 -12.12 8.72 11.48
C GLU A 233 -11.92 7.34 10.84
N LYS A 234 -12.87 6.93 9.99
CA LYS A 234 -12.82 5.67 9.24
C LYS A 234 -11.57 5.57 8.38
N TRP A 235 -11.24 6.64 7.64
CA TRP A 235 -10.06 6.67 6.78
C TRP A 235 -8.76 6.49 7.58
N ILE A 236 -8.64 7.18 8.72
CA ILE A 236 -7.46 7.12 9.59
C ILE A 236 -7.35 5.75 10.28
N LEU A 237 -8.46 5.19 10.77
CA LEU A 237 -8.50 3.89 11.46
C LEU A 237 -8.12 2.72 10.55
N PHE A 238 -8.10 2.90 9.23
CA PHE A 238 -7.63 1.87 8.30
C PHE A 238 -6.10 1.82 8.17
N LEU A 239 -5.38 2.90 8.49
CA LEU A 239 -3.91 2.94 8.35
C LEU A 239 -3.17 1.83 9.10
N PRO A 240 -3.53 1.46 10.34
CA PRO A 240 -2.85 0.38 11.07
C PRO A 240 -3.04 -1.01 10.45
N VAL A 241 -4.06 -1.18 9.58
CA VAL A 241 -4.26 -2.39 8.79
C VAL A 241 -3.25 -2.47 7.64
N GLN A 242 -2.93 -1.33 7.04
CA GLN A 242 -1.96 -1.22 5.93
C GLN A 242 -0.50 -1.20 6.42
N MET A 243 -0.26 -0.58 7.58
CA MET A 243 1.08 -0.29 8.07
C MET A 243 1.10 -0.29 9.61
N PRO A 244 1.15 -1.48 10.22
CA PRO A 244 1.20 -1.61 11.67
C PRO A 244 2.42 -0.88 12.26
N SER A 245 2.20 0.02 13.23
CA SER A 245 3.27 0.78 13.89
C SER A 245 2.89 1.14 15.33
N LEU A 246 3.90 1.31 16.21
CA LEU A 246 3.67 1.61 17.63
C LEU A 246 3.03 2.99 17.81
N GLU A 247 3.38 3.94 16.94
CA GLU A 247 2.83 5.28 16.93
C GLU A 247 1.32 5.28 16.66
N PHE A 248 0.83 4.38 15.82
CA PHE A 248 -0.61 4.20 15.64
C PHE A 248 -1.31 3.66 16.89
N ALA A 249 -0.67 2.75 17.64
CA ALA A 249 -1.22 2.27 18.91
C ALA A 249 -1.40 3.42 19.91
N ASN A 250 -0.41 4.32 20.00
CA ASN A 250 -0.49 5.52 20.83
C ASN A 250 -1.60 6.47 20.38
N MET A 251 -1.70 6.69 19.07
CA MET A 251 -2.74 7.55 18.47
C MET A 251 -4.16 7.02 18.77
N ILE A 252 -4.38 5.71 18.62
CA ILE A 252 -5.66 5.06 18.95
C ILE A 252 -6.00 5.22 20.43
N ASN A 253 -5.02 5.03 21.33
CA ASN A 253 -5.25 5.23 22.76
C ASN A 253 -5.71 6.67 23.06
N THR A 254 -5.04 7.67 22.49
CA THR A 254 -5.42 9.08 22.65
C THR A 254 -6.79 9.38 22.04
N TYR A 255 -7.14 8.75 20.93
CA TYR A 255 -8.46 8.87 20.31
C TYR A 255 -9.55 8.29 21.23
N LEU A 256 -9.33 7.12 21.84
CA LEU A 256 -10.30 6.46 22.73
C LEU A 256 -10.49 7.19 24.07
N GLU A 257 -9.47 7.91 24.53
CA GLU A 257 -9.52 8.77 25.73
C GLU A 257 -10.39 10.03 25.55
N ARG A 258 -10.85 10.34 24.32
CA ARG A 258 -11.70 11.51 24.10
C ARG A 258 -13.06 11.35 24.76
N GLU A 259 -13.59 12.46 25.29
CA GLU A 259 -14.94 12.51 25.87
C GLU A 259 -16.05 12.49 24.80
N ALA A 260 -15.72 12.90 23.57
CA ALA A 260 -16.67 12.91 22.47
C ALA A 260 -17.17 11.48 22.14
N PRO A 261 -18.46 11.32 21.78
CA PRO A 261 -18.98 10.05 21.27
C PRO A 261 -18.16 9.54 20.08
N ILE A 262 -18.04 8.21 19.98
CA ILE A 262 -17.44 7.54 18.83
C ILE A 262 -18.57 6.70 18.22
N ALA A 263 -18.74 6.78 16.89
CA ALA A 263 -19.73 5.96 16.21
C ALA A 263 -19.40 4.47 16.39
N GLU A 264 -20.45 3.65 16.51
CA GLU A 264 -20.31 2.20 16.71
C GLU A 264 -19.48 1.54 15.60
N ASP A 265 -19.75 1.91 14.34
CA ASP A 265 -18.96 1.45 13.18
C ASP A 265 -17.47 1.79 13.32
N ASN A 266 -17.14 2.96 13.88
CA ASN A 266 -15.75 3.37 14.10
C ASN A 266 -15.10 2.61 15.27
N LEU A 267 -15.86 2.19 16.28
CA LEU A 267 -15.36 1.27 17.31
C LEU A 267 -15.02 -0.10 16.72
N LEU A 268 -15.81 -0.59 15.75
CA LEU A 268 -15.46 -1.83 15.02
C LEU A 268 -14.15 -1.68 14.24
N LEU A 269 -13.92 -0.52 13.62
CA LEU A 269 -12.66 -0.21 12.95
C LEU A 269 -11.48 -0.09 13.93
N VAL A 270 -11.69 0.43 15.14
CA VAL A 270 -10.68 0.40 16.20
C VAL A 270 -10.30 -1.04 16.54
N ILE A 271 -11.27 -1.94 16.68
CA ILE A 271 -10.98 -3.37 16.96
C ILE A 271 -10.15 -3.97 15.82
N GLN A 272 -10.48 -3.68 14.56
CA GLN A 272 -9.70 -4.14 13.40
C GLN A 272 -8.26 -3.61 13.43
N ALA A 273 -8.09 -2.31 13.69
CA ALA A 273 -6.79 -1.68 13.79
C ALA A 273 -5.95 -2.29 14.92
N VAL A 274 -6.55 -2.50 16.09
CA VAL A 274 -5.89 -3.11 17.27
C VAL A 274 -5.52 -4.57 17.01
N ALA A 275 -6.39 -5.34 16.37
CA ALA A 275 -6.11 -6.72 15.97
C ALA A 275 -4.93 -6.79 14.98
N SER A 276 -4.88 -5.88 13.99
CA SER A 276 -3.75 -5.76 13.05
C SER A 276 -2.43 -5.47 13.79
N LEU A 277 -2.44 -4.50 14.70
CA LEU A 277 -1.27 -4.13 15.51
C LEU A 277 -0.78 -5.28 16.40
N HIS A 278 -1.71 -6.04 17.00
CA HIS A 278 -1.41 -7.19 17.83
C HIS A 278 -0.83 -8.35 17.01
N ARG A 279 -1.46 -8.69 15.88
CA ARG A 279 -0.96 -9.71 14.95
C ARG A 279 0.46 -9.39 14.45
N ALA A 280 0.73 -8.12 14.18
CA ALA A 280 2.06 -7.65 13.78
C ALA A 280 3.08 -7.61 14.93
N GLN A 281 2.67 -7.94 16.17
CA GLN A 281 3.49 -7.90 17.38
C GLN A 281 4.08 -6.51 17.69
N VAL A 282 3.40 -5.46 17.26
CA VAL A 282 3.84 -4.08 17.46
C VAL A 282 3.27 -3.48 18.76
N ALA A 283 2.10 -3.95 19.18
CA ALA A 283 1.47 -3.55 20.44
C ALA A 283 0.65 -4.69 21.06
N ASP A 284 0.49 -4.66 22.39
CA ASP A 284 -0.44 -5.56 23.09
C ASP A 284 -1.89 -5.07 22.92
N GLY A 285 -2.54 -5.52 21.85
CA GLY A 285 -3.92 -5.14 21.56
C GLY A 285 -4.92 -5.58 22.64
N ILE A 286 -4.67 -6.67 23.37
CA ILE A 286 -5.56 -7.11 24.46
C ILE A 286 -5.50 -6.10 25.59
N ALA A 287 -4.30 -5.69 26.00
CA ALA A 287 -4.11 -4.66 27.02
C ALA A 287 -4.74 -3.32 26.60
N MET A 288 -4.66 -2.96 25.31
CA MET A 288 -5.31 -1.76 24.78
C MET A 288 -6.84 -1.81 24.92
N LEU A 289 -7.48 -2.89 24.48
CA LEU A 289 -8.95 -3.03 24.57
C LEU A 289 -9.42 -3.03 26.03
N LYS A 290 -8.69 -3.71 26.93
CA LYS A 290 -8.98 -3.73 28.38
C LYS A 290 -8.99 -2.36 29.04
N LYS A 291 -8.21 -1.40 28.53
CA LYS A 291 -8.13 -0.05 29.08
C LYS A 291 -9.47 0.70 28.95
N PHE A 292 -10.33 0.28 28.02
CA PHE A 292 -11.59 0.95 27.70
C PHE A 292 -12.79 -0.02 27.80
N PRO A 293 -13.09 -0.56 29.01
CA PRO A 293 -14.14 -1.57 29.18
C PRO A 293 -15.53 -1.04 28.82
N ASP A 294 -15.79 0.25 29.00
CA ASP A 294 -17.06 0.88 28.63
C ASP A 294 -17.28 0.93 27.11
N ARG A 295 -16.19 0.84 26.32
CA ARG A 295 -16.22 0.88 24.84
C ARG A 295 -16.22 -0.53 24.23
N PHE A 296 -15.57 -1.50 24.87
CA PHE A 296 -15.32 -2.84 24.31
C PHE A 296 -15.72 -4.00 25.23
N GLY A 297 -16.56 -3.74 26.23
CA GLY A 297 -17.02 -4.73 27.20
C GLY A 297 -17.97 -5.78 26.62
N PRO A 298 -18.71 -6.52 27.47
CA PRO A 298 -19.53 -7.66 27.06
C PRO A 298 -20.55 -7.40 25.95
N HIS A 299 -21.02 -6.15 25.83
CA HIS A 299 -21.98 -5.75 24.79
C HIS A 299 -21.41 -5.84 23.37
N ASN A 300 -20.08 -5.79 23.21
CA ASN A 300 -19.39 -5.89 21.92
C ASN A 300 -18.65 -7.22 21.73
N GLN A 301 -18.87 -8.21 22.62
CA GLN A 301 -18.10 -9.45 22.65
C GLN A 301 -18.11 -10.19 21.30
N GLU A 302 -19.29 -10.39 20.70
CA GLU A 302 -19.42 -11.14 19.45
C GLU A 302 -18.63 -10.49 18.31
N ASP A 303 -18.69 -9.16 18.19
CA ASP A 303 -17.96 -8.42 17.16
C ASP A 303 -16.46 -8.42 17.39
N VAL A 304 -16.03 -8.22 18.64
CA VAL A 304 -14.60 -8.28 18.98
C VAL A 304 -14.04 -9.66 18.64
N GLU A 305 -14.69 -10.74 19.06
CA GLU A 305 -14.25 -12.11 18.79
C GLU A 305 -14.31 -12.47 17.29
N ARG A 306 -15.33 -12.00 16.57
CA ARG A 306 -15.45 -12.19 15.11
C ARG A 306 -14.30 -11.50 14.38
N ILE A 307 -14.01 -10.24 14.70
CA ILE A 307 -12.91 -9.50 14.09
C ILE A 307 -11.57 -10.13 14.46
N TRP A 308 -11.35 -10.53 15.71
CA TRP A 308 -10.10 -11.17 16.16
C TRP A 308 -9.79 -12.43 15.33
N ARG A 309 -10.81 -13.26 15.07
CA ARG A 309 -10.69 -14.46 14.21
C ARG A 309 -10.32 -14.13 12.78
N ASN A 310 -10.81 -13.04 12.20
CA ASN A 310 -10.45 -12.63 10.84
C ASN A 310 -8.95 -12.32 10.70
N TYR A 311 -8.29 -11.96 11.80
CA TYR A 311 -6.84 -11.78 11.88
C TYR A 311 -6.11 -13.05 12.35
N ALA A 312 -6.76 -14.22 12.29
CA ALA A 312 -6.25 -15.52 12.76
C ALA A 312 -5.68 -15.49 14.19
N LEU A 313 -6.25 -14.63 15.05
CA LEU A 313 -5.92 -14.55 16.46
C LEU A 313 -6.91 -15.40 17.27
N VAL A 314 -6.49 -15.82 18.46
CA VAL A 314 -7.22 -16.79 19.30
C VAL A 314 -8.18 -16.02 20.23
N PRO A 315 -9.52 -16.15 20.09
CA PRO A 315 -10.46 -15.40 20.91
C PRO A 315 -10.35 -15.65 22.41
N GLU A 316 -9.82 -16.80 22.83
CA GLU A 316 -9.60 -17.13 24.23
C GLU A 316 -8.69 -16.14 24.94
N GLU A 317 -7.83 -15.44 24.20
CA GLU A 317 -6.97 -14.36 24.70
C GLU A 317 -7.81 -13.15 25.19
N LEU A 318 -8.98 -12.94 24.59
CA LEU A 318 -9.88 -11.82 24.88
C LEU A 318 -10.76 -12.05 26.12
N LYS A 319 -10.81 -13.26 26.69
CA LYS A 319 -11.70 -13.59 27.83
C LYS A 319 -11.61 -12.58 28.96
N SER A 320 -10.41 -12.09 29.21
CA SER A 320 -10.10 -11.14 30.26
C SER A 320 -10.56 -9.68 30.00
N ILE A 321 -11.06 -9.36 28.80
CA ILE A 321 -11.71 -8.07 28.47
C ILE A 321 -13.19 -8.09 28.89
N PHE A 322 -13.84 -9.25 28.79
CA PHE A 322 -15.29 -9.39 29.01
C PHE A 322 -15.66 -9.80 30.44
N LEU A 323 -14.68 -10.08 31.29
CA LEU A 323 -14.95 -10.31 32.71
C LEU A 323 -15.38 -8.97 33.35
N PRO A 324 -16.46 -8.96 34.14
CA PRO A 324 -16.78 -7.80 34.96
C PRO A 324 -15.58 -7.52 35.87
N ALA A 325 -15.17 -6.26 35.98
CA ALA A 325 -14.11 -5.85 36.89
C ALA A 325 -14.42 -6.44 38.27
N ASP A 326 -13.50 -7.25 38.81
CA ASP A 326 -13.68 -7.91 40.09
C ASP A 326 -14.18 -6.88 41.12
N THR A 327 -15.42 -7.08 41.58
CA THR A 327 -15.94 -6.39 42.76
C THR A 327 -14.88 -6.54 43.85
N PRO A 328 -14.30 -5.45 44.39
CA PRO A 328 -13.28 -5.59 45.43
C PRO A 328 -13.92 -6.37 46.58
N SER A 329 -13.36 -7.53 46.88
CA SER A 329 -13.62 -8.23 48.12
C SER A 329 -13.15 -7.29 49.24
N ASN A 330 -14.08 -6.55 49.83
CA ASN A 330 -13.84 -5.80 51.05
C ASN A 330 -13.26 -6.76 52.10
N PRO A 331 -12.10 -6.46 52.69
CA PRO A 331 -11.62 -7.20 53.85
C PRO A 331 -12.55 -7.01 55.07
#